data_AF-A0A6N7P672-F1
#
_entry.id   AF-A0A6N7P672-F1
#
_cell.length_a   1.000
_cell.length_b   1.000
_cell.length_c   1.000
_cell.angle_alpha   90.00
_cell.angle_beta   90.00
_cell.angle_gamma   90.00
#
_symmetry.space_group_name_H-M   'P 1'
#
loop_
_entity.id
_entity.type
_entity.pdbx_description
1 polymer ?
#
loop_
_entity_poly.entity_id
_entity_poly.type
_entity_poly.pdbx_seq_one_letter_code
_entity_poly.pdbx_strand_id
1 'polypeptide(L)'
;MKKILFVLLLVLANMQLKAQSDNLYYYIKIWGFLKYYHPSIARGGFDVDSFFVKRLPGAAATKDNAAFNKEMKEMITSLGTVPPGNIKQDMLFKPFTRNLDNGWLQKAPLDKELQQSLRYIEENRFQGSQHRYIFSDYGGDTDEPIFSNISYPMPNYQLLALARFWNIIQYVFPYKYLISQNWDDVLRKRIPGIRDAATQVDYEKELIQLIAAVDDSHASNFQIKRGIPVFGEYFPGFAYRFIKDSIVVTSVFADSVNDIRKGDVIVQINNMSVAAACKQKEGFMPASNMARKKLLYSNPLYSLPFRGKDSICEIKIWRKGTVLKKRIALIKINQSFREKVKPALEQYYKETGSAPSDYVFKSAAKGIGMIAAMSISKLYEADNTETKVDSVLKMVREHEQGLIIDLRQYCLQNVIFNKVLPALGYKPKWFADYYSPNIKYPGTLINTHVKNRMATFSRLADPTNKEPYKGKIVLLVNEKSQSQSEWVTMILQAAMKVTVMGSQTAGADGDIFHFQLPGDYQGTLTGRRVSYPDGTESQRSGVKIDIIQYPTTAGLTAGRDELMEKAIEFIKK
;
A
#
# COMPACT_ATOMS: atom_id res chain seq x y z
N MET A 1 -3.56 24.39 -49.82
CA MET A 1 -3.27 25.39 -48.76
C MET A 1 -4.07 25.18 -47.47
N LYS A 2 -5.42 25.13 -47.46
CA LYS A 2 -6.21 24.99 -46.20
C LYS A 2 -5.88 23.73 -45.36
N LYS A 3 -5.65 22.57 -45.99
CA LYS A 3 -5.25 21.33 -45.28
C LYS A 3 -3.84 21.42 -44.66
N ILE A 4 -2.90 22.07 -45.34
CA ILE A 4 -1.53 22.27 -44.84
C ILE A 4 -1.53 23.26 -43.67
N LEU A 5 -2.30 24.34 -43.76
CA LEU A 5 -2.47 25.31 -42.68
C LEU A 5 -3.12 24.67 -41.44
N PHE A 6 -4.12 23.81 -41.63
CA PHE A 6 -4.77 23.07 -40.55
C PHE A 6 -3.82 22.09 -39.85
N VAL A 7 -3.02 21.34 -40.62
CA VAL A 7 -1.99 20.44 -40.06
C VAL A 7 -0.92 21.24 -39.31
N LEU A 8 -0.48 22.38 -39.84
CA LEU A 8 0.51 23.23 -39.19
C LEU A 8 -0.03 23.83 -37.88
N LEU A 9 -1.29 24.27 -37.85
CA LEU A 9 -1.96 24.74 -36.63
C LEU A 9 -2.09 23.64 -35.58
N LEU A 10 -2.42 22.40 -35.99
CA LEU A 10 -2.45 21.26 -35.08
C LEU A 10 -1.06 20.90 -34.53
N VAL A 11 -0.01 20.97 -35.35
CA VAL A 11 1.37 20.73 -34.90
C VAL A 11 1.80 21.81 -33.89
N LEU A 12 1.54 23.08 -34.19
CA LEU A 12 1.86 24.19 -33.28
C LEU A 12 1.08 24.11 -31.96
N ALA A 13 -0.21 23.78 -32.01
CA ALA A 13 -1.02 23.58 -30.81
C ALA A 13 -0.50 22.42 -29.95
N ASN A 14 -0.11 21.29 -30.57
CA ASN A 14 0.48 20.15 -29.87
C ASN A 14 1.86 20.49 -29.28
N MET A 15 2.69 21.25 -29.98
CA MET A 15 3.99 21.71 -29.47
C MET A 15 3.81 22.64 -28.26
N GLN A 16 2.84 23.55 -28.31
CA GLN A 16 2.54 24.46 -27.21
C GLN A 16 1.97 23.73 -25.98
N LEU A 17 1.09 22.76 -26.19
CA LEU A 17 0.57 21.89 -25.12
C LEU A 17 1.69 21.07 -24.47
N LYS A 18 2.61 20.51 -25.27
CA LYS A 18 3.75 19.77 -24.77
C LYS A 18 4.70 20.66 -23.95
N ALA A 19 5.05 21.84 -24.46
CA ALA A 19 5.90 22.80 -23.76
C ALA A 19 5.28 23.23 -22.41
N GLN A 20 3.97 23.50 -22.38
CA GLN A 20 3.26 23.80 -21.14
C GLN A 20 3.31 22.62 -20.15
N SER A 21 3.13 21.38 -20.61
CA SER A 21 3.24 20.20 -19.74
C SER A 21 4.66 20.01 -19.19
N ASP A 22 5.69 20.31 -19.97
CA ASP A 22 7.09 20.28 -19.51
C ASP A 22 7.36 21.37 -18.45
N ASN A 23 6.85 22.59 -18.64
CA ASN A 23 6.95 23.66 -17.64
C ASN A 23 6.27 23.26 -16.32
N LEU A 24 5.06 22.71 -16.38
CA LEU A 24 4.35 22.20 -15.21
C LEU A 24 5.11 21.07 -14.51
N TYR A 25 5.72 20.16 -15.28
CA TYR A 25 6.54 19.08 -14.75
C TYR A 25 7.72 19.62 -13.94
N TYR A 26 8.52 20.53 -14.49
CA TYR A 26 9.66 21.09 -13.77
C TYR A 26 9.23 21.99 -12.62
N TYR A 27 8.14 22.74 -12.77
CA TYR A 27 7.57 23.56 -11.72
C TYR A 27 7.20 22.72 -10.48
N ILE A 28 6.49 21.60 -10.67
CA ILE A 28 6.12 20.68 -9.59
C ILE A 28 7.35 20.10 -8.88
N LYS A 29 8.40 19.75 -9.64
CA LYS A 29 9.66 19.22 -9.08
C LYS A 29 10.44 20.27 -8.30
N ILE A 30 10.57 21.48 -8.83
CA ILE A 30 11.25 22.60 -8.17
C ILE A 30 10.50 22.99 -6.90
N TRP A 31 9.17 23.15 -6.98
CA TRP A 31 8.36 23.44 -5.80
C TRP A 31 8.51 22.36 -4.72
N GLY A 32 8.45 21.08 -5.12
CA GLY A 32 8.65 19.97 -4.20
C GLY A 32 10.03 19.98 -3.56
N PHE A 33 11.08 20.18 -4.34
CA PHE A 33 12.43 20.34 -3.83
C PHE A 33 12.49 21.46 -2.77
N LEU A 34 11.93 22.63 -3.06
CA LEU A 34 11.88 23.74 -2.11
C LEU A 34 11.06 23.39 -0.85
N LYS A 35 9.91 22.72 -0.99
CA LYS A 35 9.07 22.27 0.14
C LYS A 35 9.85 21.43 1.15
N TYR A 36 10.70 20.52 0.67
CA TYR A 36 11.41 19.58 1.53
C TYR A 36 12.84 20.02 1.91
N TYR A 37 13.52 20.84 1.10
CA TYR A 37 14.92 21.23 1.35
C TYR A 37 15.08 22.63 1.94
N HIS A 38 14.23 23.59 1.54
CA HIS A 38 14.43 25.00 1.90
C HIS A 38 14.18 25.21 3.41
N PRO A 39 15.16 25.68 4.20
CA PRO A 39 15.04 25.75 5.65
C PRO A 39 13.85 26.55 6.16
N SER A 40 13.46 27.65 5.50
CA SER A 40 12.29 28.45 5.91
C SER A 40 10.96 27.72 5.72
N ILE A 41 10.86 26.86 4.71
CA ILE A 41 9.64 26.07 4.45
C ILE A 41 9.61 24.84 5.35
N ALA A 42 10.73 24.11 5.44
CA ALA A 42 10.87 22.92 6.28
C ALA A 42 10.58 23.18 7.77
N ARG A 43 10.81 24.41 8.26
CA ARG A 43 10.44 24.84 9.62
C ARG A 43 8.93 25.07 9.83
N GLY A 44 8.15 25.18 8.76
CA GLY A 44 6.70 25.41 8.81
C GLY A 44 6.26 26.88 8.89
N GLY A 45 7.18 27.84 8.75
CA GLY A 45 6.87 29.28 8.83
C GLY A 45 6.36 29.91 7.53
N PHE A 46 6.01 29.10 6.52
CA PHE A 46 5.69 29.57 5.18
C PHE A 46 4.53 28.77 4.58
N ASP A 47 3.51 29.45 4.06
CA ASP A 47 2.39 28.81 3.36
C ASP A 47 2.82 28.39 1.94
N VAL A 48 3.42 27.20 1.89
CA VAL A 48 3.99 26.62 0.66
C VAL A 48 2.93 26.27 -0.39
N ASP A 49 1.69 26.01 0.03
CA ASP A 49 0.60 25.62 -0.87
C ASP A 49 -0.03 26.82 -1.56
N SER A 50 -0.31 27.89 -0.81
CA SER A 50 -0.73 29.17 -1.41
C SER A 50 0.35 29.72 -2.33
N PHE A 51 1.63 29.52 -1.97
CA PHE A 51 2.76 29.88 -2.82
C PHE A 51 2.78 29.09 -4.15
N PHE A 52 2.49 27.78 -4.11
CA PHE A 52 2.30 26.97 -5.32
C PHE A 52 1.20 27.56 -6.21
N VAL A 53 0.00 27.69 -5.64
CA VAL A 53 -1.20 28.08 -6.40
C VAL A 53 -1.04 29.48 -7.01
N LYS A 54 -0.39 30.42 -6.31
CA LYS A 54 -0.15 31.78 -6.79
C LYS A 54 0.84 31.84 -7.95
N ARG A 55 1.90 31.02 -7.94
CA ARG A 55 2.99 31.05 -8.94
C ARG A 55 2.72 30.14 -10.15
N LEU A 56 1.87 29.13 -9.99
CA LEU A 56 1.55 28.14 -11.02
C LEU A 56 1.13 28.75 -12.38
N PRO A 57 0.23 29.77 -12.46
CA PRO A 57 -0.15 30.36 -13.76
C PRO A 57 1.03 31.01 -14.49
N GLY A 58 1.93 31.67 -13.76
CA GLY A 58 3.14 32.29 -14.31
C GLY A 58 4.05 31.24 -14.94
N ALA A 59 4.35 30.16 -14.19
CA ALA A 59 5.17 29.06 -14.70
C ALA A 59 4.55 28.40 -15.95
N ALA A 60 3.23 28.15 -15.93
CA ALA A 60 2.51 27.50 -17.03
C ALA A 60 2.42 28.36 -18.31
N ALA A 61 2.51 29.69 -18.20
CA ALA A 61 2.40 30.63 -19.31
C ALA A 61 3.73 30.93 -20.02
N THR A 62 4.86 30.47 -19.47
CA THR A 62 6.19 30.69 -20.05
C THR A 62 6.32 30.02 -21.42
N LYS A 63 6.90 30.73 -22.39
CA LYS A 63 6.96 30.30 -23.80
C LYS A 63 8.28 29.64 -24.18
N ASP A 64 9.31 29.84 -23.37
CA ASP A 64 10.66 29.34 -23.59
C ASP A 64 11.38 29.12 -22.26
N ASN A 65 12.56 28.48 -22.34
CA ASN A 65 13.38 28.19 -21.17
C ASN A 65 13.85 29.45 -20.45
N ALA A 66 14.12 30.56 -21.14
CA ALA A 66 14.62 31.77 -20.50
C ALA A 66 13.55 32.40 -19.59
N ALA A 67 12.31 32.49 -20.09
CA ALA A 67 11.16 32.96 -19.31
C ALA A 67 10.87 32.04 -18.13
N PHE A 68 10.93 30.71 -18.32
CA PHE A 68 10.75 29.74 -17.24
C PHE A 68 11.82 29.89 -16.14
N ASN A 69 13.10 29.99 -16.55
CA ASN A 69 14.21 30.18 -15.61
C ASN A 69 14.08 31.49 -14.82
N LYS A 70 13.64 32.58 -15.48
CA LYS A 70 13.37 33.85 -14.80
C LYS A 70 12.30 33.70 -13.72
N GLU A 71 11.15 33.09 -14.04
CA GLU A 71 10.08 32.85 -13.06
C GLU A 71 10.56 31.98 -11.89
N MET A 72 11.34 30.93 -12.16
CA MET A 72 11.85 30.04 -11.10
C MET A 72 12.89 30.74 -10.20
N LYS A 73 13.73 31.62 -10.75
CA LYS A 73 14.64 32.45 -9.96
C LYS A 73 13.88 33.43 -9.07
N GLU A 74 12.85 34.10 -9.59
CA GLU A 74 11.99 34.97 -8.80
C GLU A 74 11.24 34.21 -7.69
N MET A 75 10.80 32.98 -7.98
CA MET A 75 10.22 32.07 -6.99
C MET A 75 11.21 31.82 -5.84
N ILE A 76 12.44 31.40 -6.13
CA ILE A 76 13.46 31.13 -5.11
C ILE A 76 13.82 32.39 -4.32
N THR A 77 14.09 33.51 -5.00
CA THR A 77 14.43 34.78 -4.34
C THR A 77 13.35 35.24 -3.36
N SER A 78 12.07 35.02 -3.69
CA SER A 78 10.95 35.38 -2.81
C SER A 78 10.86 34.57 -1.52
N LEU A 79 11.60 33.46 -1.39
CA LEU A 79 11.69 32.66 -0.15
C LEU A 79 12.74 33.18 0.84
N GLY A 80 13.51 34.20 0.43
CA GLY A 80 14.59 34.78 1.22
C GLY A 80 15.91 34.02 1.13
N THR A 81 16.90 34.48 1.89
CA THR A 81 18.24 33.89 1.87
C THR A 81 18.31 32.60 2.68
N VAL A 82 19.04 31.62 2.16
CA VAL A 82 19.38 30.40 2.90
C VAL A 82 20.70 30.60 3.66
N PRO A 83 20.70 30.53 5.01
CA PRO A 83 21.94 30.63 5.78
C PRO A 83 22.82 29.41 5.52
N PRO A 84 24.15 29.52 5.62
CA PRO A 84 25.05 28.37 5.53
C PRO A 84 24.65 27.25 6.50
N GLY A 85 24.53 26.04 5.98
CA GLY A 85 24.13 24.86 6.74
C GLY A 85 25.31 24.25 7.47
N ASN A 86 25.14 23.92 8.75
CA ASN A 86 26.11 23.12 9.50
C ASN A 86 25.76 21.63 9.38
N ILE A 87 26.01 21.04 8.20
CA ILE A 87 25.76 19.60 7.99
C ILE A 87 26.80 18.82 8.78
N LYS A 88 26.35 18.21 9.88
CA LYS A 88 27.18 17.26 10.65
C LYS A 88 26.92 15.86 10.13
N GLN A 89 27.96 15.21 9.62
CA GLN A 89 27.87 13.80 9.24
C GLN A 89 27.96 12.95 10.51
N ASP A 90 26.87 12.26 10.86
CA ASP A 90 26.91 11.27 11.94
C ASP A 90 27.31 9.91 11.35
N MET A 91 28.53 9.48 11.68
CA MET A 91 29.11 8.25 11.14
C MET A 91 28.36 6.98 11.58
N LEU A 92 27.58 7.05 12.67
CA LEU A 92 26.75 5.93 13.14
C LEU A 92 25.48 5.73 12.29
N PHE A 93 25.03 6.76 11.58
CA PHE A 93 23.79 6.75 10.82
C PHE A 93 24.05 6.98 9.34
N LYS A 94 24.79 6.04 8.71
CA LYS A 94 24.96 6.06 7.25
C LYS A 94 23.57 6.03 6.58
N PRO A 95 23.17 7.08 5.85
CA PRO A 95 21.86 7.13 5.24
C PRO A 95 21.71 6.05 4.18
N PHE A 96 20.53 5.47 4.10
CA PHE A 96 20.12 4.66 2.96
C PHE A 96 19.69 5.58 1.82
N THR A 97 20.37 5.50 0.68
CA THR A 97 20.30 6.51 -0.40
C THR A 97 19.66 6.01 -1.69
N ARG A 98 19.11 4.80 -1.75
CA ARG A 98 18.52 4.26 -3.01
C ARG A 98 17.32 5.09 -3.51
N ASN A 99 16.67 5.87 -2.64
CA ASN A 99 15.62 6.81 -3.01
C ASN A 99 16.14 8.20 -3.37
N LEU A 100 17.43 8.52 -3.14
CA LEU A 100 17.96 9.84 -3.41
C LEU A 100 18.05 10.06 -4.92
N ASP A 101 17.32 11.06 -5.41
CA ASP A 101 17.23 11.37 -6.84
C ASP A 101 17.14 12.88 -7.05
N ASN A 102 18.28 13.55 -6.85
CA ASN A 102 18.47 14.98 -7.16
C ASN A 102 19.26 15.19 -8.46
N GLY A 103 19.63 14.12 -9.17
CA GLY A 103 20.39 14.19 -10.42
C GLY A 103 19.66 14.93 -11.54
N TRP A 104 18.32 15.05 -11.45
CA TRP A 104 17.52 15.84 -12.39
C TRP A 104 17.87 17.34 -12.37
N LEU A 105 18.41 17.88 -11.28
CA LEU A 105 18.80 19.28 -11.17
C LEU A 105 19.84 19.68 -12.22
N GLN A 106 20.69 18.73 -12.65
CA GLN A 106 21.71 18.95 -13.67
C GLN A 106 21.21 18.69 -15.09
N LYS A 107 20.14 17.89 -15.24
CA LYS A 107 19.60 17.45 -16.54
C LYS A 107 18.41 18.27 -17.01
N ALA A 108 17.78 19.02 -16.11
CA ALA A 108 16.66 19.89 -16.40
C ALA A 108 17.12 21.09 -17.28
N PRO A 109 16.20 21.70 -18.06
CA PRO A 109 16.48 22.88 -18.88
C PRO A 109 16.62 24.16 -18.03
N LEU A 110 17.44 24.08 -16.97
CA LEU A 110 17.72 25.15 -16.03
C LEU A 110 19.05 25.81 -16.38
N ASP A 111 19.10 27.13 -16.33
CA ASP A 111 20.33 27.88 -16.51
C ASP A 111 21.31 27.67 -15.33
N LYS A 112 22.58 28.02 -15.53
CA LYS A 112 23.62 27.76 -14.52
C LYS A 112 23.34 28.44 -13.19
N GLU A 113 22.74 29.63 -13.21
CA GLU A 113 22.43 30.42 -12.02
C GLU A 113 21.38 29.69 -11.16
N LEU A 114 20.26 29.29 -11.77
CA LEU A 114 19.20 28.56 -11.08
C LEU A 114 19.68 27.20 -10.56
N GLN A 115 20.49 26.48 -11.34
CA GLN A 115 21.10 25.24 -10.89
C GLN A 115 22.01 25.46 -9.66
N GLN A 116 22.78 26.54 -9.63
CA GLN A 116 23.64 26.89 -8.49
C GLN A 116 22.80 27.23 -7.26
N SER A 117 21.71 28.00 -7.40
CA SER A 117 20.81 28.31 -6.29
C SER A 117 20.19 27.04 -5.68
N LEU A 118 19.71 26.11 -6.51
CA LEU A 118 19.13 24.85 -6.02
C LEU A 118 20.18 23.96 -5.35
N ARG A 119 21.39 23.84 -5.91
CA ARG A 119 22.50 23.12 -5.26
C ARG A 119 22.89 23.75 -3.93
N TYR A 120 22.97 25.07 -3.87
CA TYR A 120 23.24 25.79 -2.63
C TYR A 120 22.17 25.49 -1.57
N ILE A 121 20.89 25.40 -1.95
CA ILE A 121 19.81 24.99 -1.03
C ILE A 121 19.99 23.53 -0.57
N GLU A 122 20.40 22.62 -1.46
CA GLU A 122 20.67 21.21 -1.09
C GLU A 122 21.83 21.09 -0.09
N GLU A 123 22.92 21.80 -0.36
CA GLU A 123 24.14 21.83 0.46
C GLU A 123 23.94 22.59 1.79
N ASN A 124 22.94 23.47 1.87
CA ASN A 124 22.60 24.24 3.06
C ASN A 124 21.18 23.93 3.58
N ARG A 125 20.69 22.72 3.28
CA ARG A 125 19.35 22.25 3.59
C ARG A 125 19.05 22.25 5.08
N PHE A 126 17.76 22.14 5.41
CA PHE A 126 17.29 22.09 6.80
C PHE A 126 18.04 21.06 7.67
N GLN A 127 18.54 21.50 8.84
CA GLN A 127 19.27 20.67 9.81
C GLN A 127 18.64 20.65 11.22
N GLY A 128 17.42 21.19 11.39
CA GLY A 128 16.75 21.23 12.69
C GLY A 128 16.27 19.86 13.18
N SER A 129 15.67 19.84 14.37
CA SER A 129 15.20 18.61 15.04
C SER A 129 13.81 18.15 14.62
N GLN A 130 13.02 19.01 13.98
CA GLN A 130 11.63 18.77 13.59
C GLN A 130 11.40 19.33 12.19
N HIS A 131 10.88 18.51 11.27
CA HIS A 131 10.58 18.92 9.90
C HIS A 131 9.07 18.94 9.67
N ARG A 132 8.51 20.03 9.12
CA ARG A 132 7.05 20.21 8.96
C ARG A 132 6.37 19.10 8.16
N TYR A 133 7.06 18.56 7.15
CA TYR A 133 6.50 17.59 6.18
C TYR A 133 7.13 16.19 6.21
N ILE A 134 8.07 15.92 7.13
CA ILE A 134 8.75 14.61 7.21
C ILE A 134 8.80 14.21 8.68
N PHE A 135 8.36 12.99 8.98
CA PHE A 135 8.29 12.47 10.33
C PHE A 135 9.30 11.34 10.50
N SER A 136 10.08 11.39 11.58
CA SER A 136 10.95 10.29 12.01
C SER A 136 10.21 9.29 12.91
N ASP A 137 9.14 9.74 13.56
CA ASP A 137 8.46 9.06 14.67
C ASP A 137 7.20 8.31 14.21
N TYR A 138 6.62 7.50 15.11
CA TYR A 138 5.58 6.51 14.78
C TYR A 138 4.28 7.18 14.33
N GLY A 139 3.66 6.67 13.25
CA GLY A 139 2.32 7.09 12.82
C GLY A 139 2.22 8.53 12.31
N GLY A 140 3.27 9.06 11.67
CA GLY A 140 3.29 10.44 11.15
C GLY A 140 2.09 10.76 10.27
N ASP A 141 1.46 11.90 10.54
CA ASP A 141 0.37 12.48 9.75
C ASP A 141 0.77 13.89 9.31
N THR A 142 0.59 14.19 8.03
CA THR A 142 0.72 15.57 7.55
C THR A 142 -0.53 16.36 7.94
N ASP A 143 -0.36 17.30 8.85
CA ASP A 143 -1.33 18.38 9.10
C ASP A 143 -1.25 19.44 7.97
N GLU A 144 -1.51 19.00 6.73
CA GLU A 144 -1.52 19.86 5.54
C GLU A 144 -2.95 20.34 5.24
N PRO A 145 -3.16 21.61 4.82
CA PRO A 145 -4.49 22.14 4.54
C PRO A 145 -5.31 21.28 3.56
N ILE A 146 -6.56 20.99 3.91
CA ILE A 146 -7.46 20.11 3.13
C ILE A 146 -8.17 20.78 1.97
N PHE A 147 -8.38 22.10 2.02
CA PHE A 147 -9.18 22.88 1.06
C PHE A 147 -10.54 22.22 0.73
N SER A 148 -11.47 22.19 1.69
CA SER A 148 -12.74 21.44 1.57
C SER A 148 -13.79 22.07 0.65
N ASN A 149 -13.81 23.40 0.52
CA ASN A 149 -14.82 24.14 -0.25
C ASN A 149 -14.38 24.41 -1.69
N ILE A 150 -14.27 23.35 -2.50
CA ILE A 150 -13.82 23.47 -3.91
C ILE A 150 -14.83 22.89 -4.89
N SER A 151 -14.89 23.48 -6.09
CA SER A 151 -15.76 23.07 -7.20
C SER A 151 -14.92 22.68 -8.41
N TYR A 152 -15.39 21.69 -9.18
CA TYR A 152 -14.69 21.20 -10.36
C TYR A 152 -15.18 21.91 -11.62
N PRO A 153 -14.29 22.29 -12.55
CA PRO A 153 -12.83 22.11 -12.49
C PRO A 153 -12.11 23.15 -11.60
N MET A 154 -11.01 22.72 -10.99
CA MET A 154 -10.15 23.48 -10.09
C MET A 154 -8.66 23.24 -10.43
N PRO A 155 -8.22 23.53 -11.67
CA PRO A 155 -6.95 23.06 -12.21
C PRO A 155 -5.74 23.36 -11.32
N ASN A 156 -5.71 24.51 -10.64
CA ASN A 156 -4.61 24.87 -9.75
C ASN A 156 -4.53 23.97 -8.51
N TYR A 157 -5.65 23.66 -7.87
CA TYR A 157 -5.70 22.78 -6.70
C TYR A 157 -5.61 21.30 -7.08
N GLN A 158 -6.12 20.91 -8.26
CA GLN A 158 -5.88 19.61 -8.89
C GLN A 158 -4.37 19.35 -9.07
N LEU A 159 -3.65 20.33 -9.64
CA LEU A 159 -2.20 20.23 -9.81
C LEU A 159 -1.44 20.32 -8.48
N LEU A 160 -1.95 21.06 -7.49
CA LEU A 160 -1.37 21.05 -6.14
C LEU A 160 -1.47 19.66 -5.50
N ALA A 161 -2.60 18.98 -5.64
CA ALA A 161 -2.75 17.62 -5.13
C ALA A 161 -1.77 16.64 -5.78
N LEU A 162 -1.62 16.71 -7.10
CA LEU A 162 -0.60 15.95 -7.83
C LEU A 162 0.81 16.30 -7.32
N ALA A 163 1.11 17.58 -7.14
CA ALA A 163 2.41 18.05 -6.67
C ALA A 163 2.73 17.54 -5.26
N ARG A 164 1.78 17.64 -4.32
CA ARG A 164 1.93 17.10 -2.97
C ARG A 164 2.19 15.61 -3.01
N PHE A 165 1.31 14.84 -3.65
CA PHE A 165 1.41 13.38 -3.67
C PHE A 165 2.70 12.90 -4.35
N TRP A 166 3.04 13.45 -5.52
CA TRP A 166 4.24 13.04 -6.24
C TRP A 166 5.50 13.28 -5.43
N ASN A 167 5.56 14.41 -4.72
CA ASN A 167 6.71 14.77 -3.89
C ASN A 167 6.75 14.03 -2.54
N ILE A 168 5.60 13.62 -1.98
CA ILE A 168 5.55 12.69 -0.84
C ILE A 168 6.28 11.39 -1.22
N ILE A 169 6.00 10.84 -2.40
CA ILE A 169 6.71 9.65 -2.88
C ILE A 169 8.19 9.95 -3.16
N GLN A 170 8.50 11.13 -3.71
CA GLN A 170 9.87 11.51 -4.05
C GLN A 170 10.80 11.57 -2.83
N TYR A 171 10.31 12.12 -1.71
CA TYR A 171 11.14 12.51 -0.57
C TYR A 171 10.84 11.78 0.75
N VAL A 172 9.67 11.15 0.88
CA VAL A 172 9.22 10.52 2.14
C VAL A 172 9.03 9.01 1.99
N PHE A 173 8.45 8.55 0.89
CA PHE A 173 8.12 7.12 0.73
C PHE A 173 9.39 6.23 0.75
N PRO A 174 9.46 5.23 1.66
CA PRO A 174 10.66 4.44 1.90
C PRO A 174 11.04 3.50 0.76
N TYR A 175 10.12 3.21 -0.16
CA TYR A 175 10.32 2.19 -1.20
C TYR A 175 10.21 2.74 -2.62
N LYS A 176 10.50 4.03 -2.86
CA LYS A 176 10.48 4.59 -4.22
C LYS A 176 11.31 3.78 -5.21
N TYR A 177 12.47 3.28 -4.80
CA TYR A 177 13.33 2.42 -5.62
C TYR A 177 12.72 1.05 -5.99
N LEU A 178 11.60 0.64 -5.37
CA LEU A 178 10.86 -0.58 -5.69
C LEU A 178 9.61 -0.33 -6.55
N ILE A 179 9.26 0.92 -6.85
CA ILE A 179 8.10 1.24 -7.70
C ILE A 179 8.36 0.67 -9.10
N SER A 180 7.40 -0.07 -9.67
CA SER A 180 7.59 -0.73 -10.98
C SER A 180 7.64 0.25 -12.16
N GLN A 181 7.01 1.40 -12.01
CA GLN A 181 7.00 2.47 -13.00
C GLN A 181 8.11 3.49 -12.72
N ASN A 182 8.67 4.07 -13.79
CA ASN A 182 9.54 5.23 -13.63
C ASN A 182 8.73 6.39 -13.02
N TRP A 183 9.17 6.90 -11.87
CA TRP A 183 8.40 7.88 -11.11
C TRP A 183 8.25 9.23 -11.82
N ASP A 184 9.24 9.64 -12.63
CA ASP A 184 9.14 10.85 -13.44
C ASP A 184 8.13 10.70 -14.58
N ASP A 185 8.07 9.52 -15.21
CA ASP A 185 7.09 9.23 -16.25
C ASP A 185 5.66 9.25 -15.70
N VAL A 186 5.47 8.81 -14.44
CA VAL A 186 4.17 8.91 -13.75
C VAL A 186 3.75 10.38 -13.65
N LEU A 187 4.62 11.30 -13.24
CA LEU A 187 4.29 12.73 -13.17
C LEU A 187 3.89 13.28 -14.55
N ARG A 188 4.75 13.06 -15.56
CA ARG A 188 4.53 13.55 -16.92
C ARG A 188 3.20 13.07 -17.49
N LYS A 189 2.89 11.78 -17.29
CA LYS A 189 1.64 11.17 -17.76
C LYS A 189 0.40 11.71 -17.05
N ARG A 190 0.50 12.06 -15.77
CA ARG A 190 -0.64 12.47 -14.93
C ARG A 190 -0.98 13.95 -15.02
N ILE A 191 -0.01 14.81 -15.35
CA ILE A 191 -0.24 16.27 -15.44
C ILE A 191 -1.42 16.63 -16.35
N PRO A 192 -1.52 16.17 -17.61
CA PRO A 192 -2.61 16.59 -18.49
C PRO A 192 -3.97 16.11 -17.98
N GLY A 193 -4.09 14.84 -17.61
CA GLY A 193 -5.34 14.25 -17.12
C GLY A 193 -5.84 14.92 -15.84
N ILE A 194 -4.94 15.18 -14.88
CA ILE A 194 -5.30 15.86 -13.64
C ILE A 194 -5.64 17.33 -13.89
N ARG A 195 -4.91 18.05 -14.73
CA ARG A 195 -5.21 19.46 -15.05
C ARG A 195 -6.57 19.61 -15.73
N ASP A 196 -6.84 18.74 -16.70
CA ASP A 196 -7.98 18.86 -17.61
C ASP A 196 -9.24 18.12 -17.10
N ALA A 197 -9.17 17.49 -15.93
CA ALA A 197 -10.32 16.85 -15.30
C ALA A 197 -11.44 17.87 -15.03
N ALA A 198 -12.49 17.80 -15.85
CA ALA A 198 -13.63 18.73 -15.82
C ALA A 198 -14.61 18.44 -14.68
N THR A 199 -14.67 17.18 -14.23
CA THR A 199 -15.62 16.72 -13.20
C THR A 199 -14.89 16.05 -12.05
N GLN A 200 -15.54 16.00 -10.89
CA GLN A 200 -15.03 15.25 -9.73
C GLN A 200 -14.74 13.78 -10.06
N VAL A 201 -15.60 13.16 -10.89
CA VAL A 201 -15.43 11.75 -11.29
C VAL A 201 -14.18 11.56 -12.13
N ASP A 202 -13.87 12.49 -13.03
CA ASP A 202 -12.68 12.39 -13.88
C ASP A 202 -11.41 12.64 -13.08
N TYR A 203 -11.44 13.57 -12.13
CA TYR A 203 -10.34 13.80 -11.20
C TYR A 203 -10.08 12.58 -10.30
N GLU A 204 -11.13 11.99 -9.70
CA GLU A 204 -11.00 10.81 -8.85
C GLU A 204 -10.46 9.57 -9.62
N LYS A 205 -10.78 9.43 -10.92
CA LYS A 205 -10.14 8.40 -11.76
C LYS A 205 -8.64 8.62 -11.89
N GLU A 206 -8.21 9.87 -12.09
CA GLU A 206 -6.78 10.18 -12.19
C GLU A 206 -6.06 9.97 -10.86
N LEU A 207 -6.67 10.36 -9.73
CA LEU A 207 -6.14 10.07 -8.40
C LEU A 207 -5.96 8.57 -8.19
N ILE A 208 -6.98 7.75 -8.45
CA ILE A 208 -6.85 6.29 -8.27
C ILE A 208 -5.70 5.72 -9.10
N GLN A 209 -5.55 6.15 -10.35
CA GLN A 209 -4.47 5.66 -11.19
C GLN A 209 -3.08 6.19 -10.75
N LEU A 210 -3.03 7.33 -10.06
CA LEU A 210 -1.82 7.88 -9.47
C LEU A 210 -1.37 7.07 -8.25
N ILE A 211 -2.27 6.73 -7.32
CA ILE A 211 -1.91 5.90 -6.15
C ILE A 211 -1.63 4.44 -6.51
N ALA A 212 -2.37 3.88 -7.47
CA ALA A 212 -2.12 2.53 -7.97
C ALA A 212 -0.72 2.36 -8.56
N ALA A 213 -0.07 3.45 -8.99
CA ALA A 213 1.29 3.42 -9.53
C ALA A 213 2.38 3.19 -8.48
N VAL A 214 2.09 3.31 -7.18
CA VAL A 214 3.10 3.23 -6.10
C VAL A 214 3.46 1.79 -5.74
N ASP A 215 2.65 0.79 -6.11
CA ASP A 215 2.83 -0.62 -5.73
C ASP A 215 3.01 -0.81 -4.20
N ASP A 216 2.02 -0.37 -3.44
CA ASP A 216 2.03 -0.47 -1.98
C ASP A 216 0.68 -0.98 -1.46
N SER A 217 0.69 -1.99 -0.59
CA SER A 217 -0.54 -2.56 0.01
C SER A 217 -1.06 -1.75 1.20
N HIS A 218 -0.30 -0.78 1.73
CA HIS A 218 -0.82 0.23 2.67
C HIS A 218 -1.50 1.41 1.98
N ALA A 219 -1.37 1.52 0.65
CA ALA A 219 -1.94 2.60 -0.09
C ALA A 219 -3.47 2.53 -0.14
N SER A 220 -4.15 3.57 0.37
CA SER A 220 -5.61 3.67 0.29
C SER A 220 -6.07 4.38 -0.99
N ASN A 221 -7.34 4.24 -1.34
CA ASN A 221 -7.93 4.83 -2.55
C ASN A 221 -8.29 6.32 -2.41
N PHE A 222 -7.58 7.09 -1.58
CA PHE A 222 -7.87 8.51 -1.32
C PHE A 222 -9.24 8.86 -0.73
N GLN A 223 -10.00 7.89 -0.21
CA GLN A 223 -11.39 8.09 0.23
C GLN A 223 -12.26 8.74 -0.87
N ILE A 224 -12.14 8.27 -2.11
CA ILE A 224 -12.93 8.78 -3.24
C ILE A 224 -14.43 8.90 -2.91
N LYS A 225 -15.04 10.00 -3.33
CA LYS A 225 -16.43 10.37 -2.98
C LYS A 225 -17.42 9.80 -4.01
N ARG A 226 -16.96 9.51 -5.24
CA ARG A 226 -17.78 9.00 -6.36
C ARG A 226 -17.32 7.61 -6.82
N GLY A 227 -17.14 6.66 -5.89
CA GLY A 227 -16.65 5.32 -6.22
C GLY A 227 -17.48 4.49 -7.23
N ILE A 228 -18.80 4.67 -7.30
CA ILE A 228 -19.65 3.96 -8.29
C ILE A 228 -19.26 4.34 -9.74
N PRO A 229 -19.36 5.61 -10.16
CA PRO A 229 -19.00 6.00 -11.54
C PRO A 229 -17.51 5.83 -11.87
N VAL A 230 -16.64 5.76 -10.86
CA VAL A 230 -15.20 5.54 -11.06
C VAL A 230 -14.87 4.09 -11.42
N PHE A 231 -15.36 3.10 -10.65
CA PHE A 231 -15.06 1.68 -10.89
C PHE A 231 -16.07 0.99 -11.83
N GLY A 232 -17.25 1.59 -12.04
CA GLY A 232 -18.37 0.99 -12.77
C GLY A 232 -19.55 0.64 -11.86
N GLU A 233 -20.73 0.49 -12.46
CA GLU A 233 -21.99 0.29 -11.74
C GLU A 233 -22.57 -1.13 -11.87
N TYR A 234 -22.02 -1.97 -12.75
CA TYR A 234 -22.49 -3.35 -12.96
C TYR A 234 -21.54 -4.35 -12.31
N PHE A 235 -22.11 -5.30 -11.55
CA PHE A 235 -21.41 -6.30 -10.74
C PHE A 235 -21.79 -7.73 -11.11
N PRO A 236 -20.91 -8.73 -10.90
CA PRO A 236 -21.30 -10.13 -11.03
C PRO A 236 -22.28 -10.54 -9.92
N GLY A 237 -23.17 -11.48 -10.23
CA GLY A 237 -24.12 -12.09 -9.27
C GLY A 237 -23.54 -13.21 -8.41
N PHE A 238 -22.22 -13.25 -8.25
CA PHE A 238 -21.48 -14.31 -7.56
C PHE A 238 -20.20 -13.75 -6.94
N ALA A 239 -19.75 -14.37 -5.84
CA ALA A 239 -18.44 -14.15 -5.26
C ALA A 239 -17.45 -15.21 -5.76
N TYR A 240 -16.17 -14.89 -5.69
CA TYR A 240 -15.14 -15.76 -6.23
C TYR A 240 -13.80 -15.57 -5.52
N ARG A 241 -12.89 -16.50 -5.77
CA ARG A 241 -11.49 -16.41 -5.34
C ARG A 241 -10.56 -16.78 -6.48
N PHE A 242 -9.34 -16.28 -6.43
CA PHE A 242 -8.31 -16.67 -7.39
C PHE A 242 -7.65 -17.98 -6.96
N ILE A 243 -7.40 -18.86 -7.93
CA ILE A 243 -6.46 -19.97 -7.82
C ILE A 243 -5.49 -19.85 -8.98
N LYS A 244 -4.23 -19.52 -8.67
CA LYS A 244 -3.22 -19.16 -9.67
C LYS A 244 -3.79 -18.11 -10.64
N ASP A 245 -3.98 -18.46 -11.91
CA ASP A 245 -4.45 -17.56 -12.97
C ASP A 245 -5.90 -17.81 -13.40
N SER A 246 -6.65 -18.58 -12.61
CA SER A 246 -8.08 -18.81 -12.80
C SER A 246 -8.90 -18.27 -11.63
N ILE A 247 -10.19 -18.12 -11.87
CA ILE A 247 -11.15 -17.66 -10.86
C ILE A 247 -12.10 -18.81 -10.54
N VAL A 248 -12.31 -19.11 -9.26
CA VAL A 248 -13.27 -20.12 -8.80
C VAL A 248 -14.44 -19.43 -8.14
N VAL A 249 -15.65 -19.73 -8.60
CA VAL A 249 -16.89 -19.22 -7.99
C VAL A 249 -17.09 -19.86 -6.62
N THR A 250 -17.21 -19.03 -5.58
CA THR A 250 -17.34 -19.50 -4.19
C THR A 250 -18.76 -19.39 -3.65
N SER A 251 -19.56 -18.46 -4.17
CA SER A 251 -20.99 -18.34 -3.86
C SER A 251 -21.74 -17.68 -5.02
N VAL A 252 -23.03 -17.98 -5.16
CA VAL A 252 -23.93 -17.35 -6.13
C VAL A 252 -25.09 -16.76 -5.33
N PHE A 253 -25.40 -15.48 -5.58
CA PHE A 253 -26.38 -14.73 -4.78
C PHE A 253 -27.39 -13.96 -5.64
N ALA A 254 -27.39 -14.19 -6.96
CA ALA A 254 -28.36 -13.57 -7.85
C ALA A 254 -28.87 -14.51 -8.92
N ASP A 255 -30.16 -14.37 -9.23
CA ASP A 255 -30.89 -15.20 -10.19
C ASP A 255 -30.45 -14.91 -11.64
N SER A 256 -29.84 -13.74 -11.90
CA SER A 256 -29.35 -13.33 -13.22
C SER A 256 -28.19 -14.18 -13.74
N VAL A 257 -27.62 -15.04 -12.89
CA VAL A 257 -26.54 -15.97 -13.18
C VAL A 257 -26.90 -17.41 -12.82
N ASN A 258 -28.16 -17.81 -13.01
CA ASN A 258 -28.72 -19.12 -12.64
C ASN A 258 -27.96 -20.35 -13.17
N ASP A 259 -27.24 -20.25 -14.28
CA ASP A 259 -26.41 -21.33 -14.83
C ASP A 259 -24.93 -21.25 -14.37
N ILE A 260 -24.61 -20.36 -13.44
CA ILE A 260 -23.32 -20.33 -12.73
C ILE A 260 -23.48 -21.05 -11.40
N ARG A 261 -22.48 -21.85 -11.03
CA ARG A 261 -22.51 -22.72 -9.85
C ARG A 261 -21.23 -22.54 -9.04
N LYS A 262 -21.34 -22.73 -7.72
CA LYS A 262 -20.17 -22.86 -6.85
C LYS A 262 -19.24 -23.95 -7.39
N GLY A 263 -17.95 -23.65 -7.47
CA GLY A 263 -16.92 -24.54 -8.00
C GLY A 263 -16.67 -24.41 -9.51
N ASP A 264 -17.44 -23.61 -10.24
CA ASP A 264 -17.10 -23.27 -11.62
C ASP A 264 -15.76 -22.53 -11.68
N VAL A 265 -14.92 -22.91 -12.63
CA VAL A 265 -13.63 -22.27 -12.86
C VAL A 265 -13.72 -21.36 -14.08
N ILE A 266 -13.75 -20.05 -13.87
CA ILE A 266 -13.72 -19.05 -14.94
C ILE A 266 -12.28 -18.93 -15.46
N VAL A 267 -12.13 -19.17 -16.76
CA VAL A 267 -10.82 -19.15 -17.46
C VAL A 267 -10.71 -18.05 -18.51
N GLN A 268 -11.82 -17.41 -18.89
CA GLN A 268 -11.84 -16.30 -19.85
C GLN A 268 -12.96 -15.31 -19.50
N ILE A 269 -12.72 -14.01 -19.70
CA ILE A 269 -13.65 -12.90 -19.45
C ILE A 269 -13.59 -11.95 -20.66
N ASN A 270 -14.73 -11.66 -21.29
CA ASN A 270 -14.86 -10.80 -22.48
C ASN A 270 -13.82 -11.08 -23.56
N ASN A 271 -13.65 -12.36 -23.91
CA ASN A 271 -12.66 -12.81 -24.90
C ASN A 271 -11.18 -12.59 -24.52
N MET A 272 -10.91 -12.26 -23.27
CA MET A 272 -9.57 -12.12 -22.71
C MET A 272 -9.28 -13.23 -21.70
N SER A 273 -8.01 -13.63 -21.58
CA SER A 273 -7.58 -14.43 -20.42
C SER A 273 -7.86 -13.68 -19.12
N VAL A 274 -8.06 -14.40 -18.02
CA VAL A 274 -8.28 -13.79 -16.70
C VAL A 274 -7.14 -12.81 -16.36
N ALA A 275 -5.89 -13.18 -16.63
CA ALA A 275 -4.74 -12.30 -16.40
C ALA A 275 -4.81 -10.99 -17.21
N ALA A 276 -5.20 -11.05 -18.48
CA ALA A 276 -5.32 -9.86 -19.33
C ALA A 276 -6.50 -8.97 -18.89
N ALA A 277 -7.62 -9.57 -18.45
CA ALA A 277 -8.74 -8.83 -17.88
C ALA A 277 -8.35 -8.13 -16.56
N CYS A 278 -7.58 -8.79 -15.69
CA CYS A 278 -7.01 -8.19 -14.48
C CYS A 278 -6.06 -7.04 -14.81
N LYS A 279 -5.20 -7.19 -15.83
CA LYS A 279 -4.25 -6.14 -16.25
C LYS A 279 -4.96 -4.84 -16.66
N GLN A 280 -6.12 -4.92 -17.31
CA GLN A 280 -6.93 -3.72 -17.62
C GLN A 280 -7.42 -2.97 -16.38
N LYS A 281 -7.48 -3.65 -15.22
CA LYS A 281 -7.93 -3.09 -13.95
C LYS A 281 -6.77 -2.79 -13.00
N GLU A 282 -5.52 -2.92 -13.46
CA GLU A 282 -4.33 -2.74 -12.62
C GLU A 282 -4.22 -1.33 -12.05
N GLY A 283 -4.54 -0.32 -12.87
CA GLY A 283 -4.54 1.08 -12.44
C GLY A 283 -5.65 1.46 -11.45
N PHE A 284 -6.43 0.51 -10.93
CA PHE A 284 -7.50 0.78 -9.95
C PHE A 284 -7.17 0.33 -8.52
N MET A 285 -6.19 -0.56 -8.35
CA MET A 285 -5.91 -1.19 -7.06
C MET A 285 -4.42 -1.11 -6.73
N PRO A 286 -4.02 -0.27 -5.76
CA PRO A 286 -2.66 -0.31 -5.27
C PRO A 286 -2.43 -1.59 -4.45
N ALA A 287 -1.29 -2.23 -4.67
CA ALA A 287 -0.86 -3.40 -3.91
C ALA A 287 0.62 -3.69 -4.20
N SER A 288 1.37 -4.12 -3.19
CA SER A 288 2.80 -4.43 -3.31
C SER A 288 3.10 -5.62 -4.21
N ASN A 289 2.14 -6.55 -4.35
CA ASN A 289 2.27 -7.73 -5.20
C ASN A 289 0.92 -8.21 -5.76
N MET A 290 0.98 -9.14 -6.71
CA MET A 290 -0.20 -9.65 -7.40
C MET A 290 -1.12 -10.49 -6.49
N ALA A 291 -0.60 -11.17 -5.46
CA ALA A 291 -1.42 -11.95 -4.54
C ALA A 291 -2.37 -11.03 -3.76
N ARG A 292 -1.86 -9.92 -3.22
CA ARG A 292 -2.68 -8.89 -2.58
C ARG A 292 -3.64 -8.22 -3.56
N LYS A 293 -3.19 -7.93 -4.78
CA LYS A 293 -4.05 -7.33 -5.82
C LYS A 293 -5.23 -8.24 -6.19
N LYS A 294 -4.99 -9.54 -6.33
CA LYS A 294 -6.03 -10.58 -6.54
C LYS A 294 -7.01 -10.67 -5.37
N LEU A 295 -6.55 -10.50 -4.13
CA LEU A 295 -7.45 -10.40 -2.97
C LEU A 295 -8.39 -9.19 -3.10
N LEU A 296 -7.85 -8.00 -3.38
CA LEU A 296 -8.64 -6.77 -3.56
C LEU A 296 -9.66 -6.90 -4.71
N TYR A 297 -9.24 -7.49 -5.82
CA TYR A 297 -10.10 -7.83 -6.96
C TYR A 297 -11.29 -8.70 -6.57
N SER A 298 -11.05 -9.73 -5.77
CA SER A 298 -12.08 -10.67 -5.30
C SER A 298 -12.99 -10.12 -4.21
N ASN A 299 -12.68 -8.96 -3.61
CA ASN A 299 -13.57 -8.33 -2.63
C ASN A 299 -14.92 -8.04 -3.30
N PRO A 300 -16.06 -8.52 -2.76
CA PRO A 300 -17.36 -8.32 -3.40
C PRO A 300 -17.75 -6.85 -3.63
N LEU A 301 -17.20 -5.89 -2.86
CA LEU A 301 -17.39 -4.45 -3.10
C LEU A 301 -16.67 -3.92 -4.35
N TYR A 302 -15.61 -4.59 -4.80
CA TYR A 302 -14.86 -4.25 -6.01
C TYR A 302 -15.20 -5.17 -7.17
N SER A 303 -15.19 -6.49 -6.96
CA SER A 303 -15.54 -7.52 -7.94
C SER A 303 -14.85 -7.36 -9.29
N LEU A 304 -13.57 -6.98 -9.29
CA LEU A 304 -12.76 -6.78 -10.50
C LEU A 304 -12.12 -8.10 -10.95
N PRO A 305 -12.15 -8.50 -12.23
CA PRO A 305 -12.32 -7.60 -13.37
C PRO A 305 -13.73 -7.54 -13.94
N PHE A 306 -14.71 -8.19 -13.32
CA PHE A 306 -16.10 -8.21 -13.82
C PHE A 306 -16.78 -6.85 -13.71
N ARG A 307 -16.51 -6.09 -12.64
CA ARG A 307 -17.13 -4.78 -12.43
C ARG A 307 -16.79 -3.78 -13.55
N GLY A 308 -17.81 -3.13 -14.09
CA GLY A 308 -17.67 -2.21 -15.22
C GLY A 308 -18.93 -1.44 -15.56
N LYS A 309 -18.96 -0.89 -16.79
CA LYS A 309 -20.09 -0.13 -17.35
C LYS A 309 -21.05 -1.00 -18.16
N ASP A 310 -20.59 -2.14 -18.63
CA ASP A 310 -21.39 -3.05 -19.45
C ASP A 310 -22.29 -3.90 -18.55
N SER A 311 -23.56 -4.05 -18.94
CA SER A 311 -24.53 -4.89 -18.22
C SER A 311 -24.39 -6.38 -18.55
N ILE A 312 -23.51 -6.75 -19.47
CA ILE A 312 -23.34 -8.12 -19.98
C ILE A 312 -21.86 -8.45 -20.01
N CYS A 313 -21.53 -9.67 -19.57
CA CYS A 313 -20.18 -10.22 -19.63
C CYS A 313 -20.19 -11.59 -20.31
N GLU A 314 -19.26 -11.81 -21.24
CA GLU A 314 -19.03 -13.14 -21.81
C GLU A 314 -17.93 -13.84 -21.01
N ILE A 315 -18.19 -15.08 -20.57
CA ILE A 315 -17.19 -15.88 -19.85
C ILE A 315 -17.04 -17.26 -20.48
N LYS A 316 -15.85 -17.86 -20.33
CA LYS A 316 -15.66 -19.30 -20.48
C LYS A 316 -15.43 -19.90 -19.11
N ILE A 317 -16.20 -20.93 -18.78
CA ILE A 317 -16.05 -21.71 -17.55
C ILE A 317 -15.58 -23.11 -17.87
N TRP A 318 -14.71 -23.66 -17.04
CA TRP A 318 -14.41 -25.07 -16.97
C TRP A 318 -15.24 -25.70 -15.86
N ARG A 319 -16.05 -26.71 -16.22
CA ARG A 319 -16.94 -27.43 -15.30
C ARG A 319 -16.82 -28.92 -15.62
N LYS A 320 -16.32 -29.71 -14.66
CA LYS A 320 -16.19 -31.18 -14.76
C LYS A 320 -15.56 -31.65 -16.09
N GLY A 321 -14.42 -31.06 -16.46
CA GLY A 321 -13.68 -31.43 -17.68
C GLY A 321 -14.15 -30.74 -18.97
N THR A 322 -15.28 -30.04 -18.96
CA THR A 322 -15.83 -29.40 -20.17
C THR A 322 -15.72 -27.88 -20.09
N VAL A 323 -15.35 -27.24 -21.20
CA VAL A 323 -15.38 -25.77 -21.34
C VAL A 323 -16.72 -25.32 -21.90
N LEU A 324 -17.40 -24.42 -21.20
CA LEU A 324 -18.70 -23.86 -21.58
C LEU A 324 -18.57 -22.35 -21.79
N LYS A 325 -19.07 -21.84 -22.91
CA LYS A 325 -19.25 -20.39 -23.11
C LYS A 325 -20.57 -19.95 -22.46
N LYS A 326 -20.53 -18.90 -21.64
CA LYS A 326 -21.71 -18.31 -21.00
C LYS A 326 -21.75 -16.82 -21.26
N ARG A 327 -22.97 -16.29 -21.38
CA ARG A 327 -23.26 -14.86 -21.42
C ARG A 327 -24.05 -14.54 -20.16
N ILE A 328 -23.48 -13.77 -19.26
CA ILE A 328 -24.09 -13.46 -17.96
C ILE A 328 -24.56 -12.02 -17.91
N ALA A 329 -25.72 -11.79 -17.28
CA ALA A 329 -26.21 -10.45 -16.99
C ALA A 329 -25.63 -9.97 -15.65
N LEU A 330 -24.88 -8.87 -15.72
CA LEU A 330 -24.34 -8.17 -14.56
C LEU A 330 -25.43 -7.30 -13.92
N ILE A 331 -25.33 -7.13 -12.61
CA ILE A 331 -26.36 -6.48 -11.79
C ILE A 331 -25.95 -5.04 -11.55
N LYS A 332 -26.85 -4.11 -11.89
CA LYS A 332 -26.67 -2.70 -11.58
C LYS A 332 -26.70 -2.50 -10.05
N ILE A 333 -25.74 -1.78 -9.50
CA ILE A 333 -25.69 -1.47 -8.08
C ILE A 333 -26.90 -0.61 -7.67
N ASN A 334 -27.67 -1.13 -6.73
CA ASN A 334 -28.82 -0.49 -6.09
C ASN A 334 -29.00 -1.08 -4.68
N GLN A 335 -30.04 -0.68 -3.94
CA GLN A 335 -30.29 -1.21 -2.61
C GLN A 335 -30.51 -2.74 -2.61
N SER A 336 -31.25 -3.27 -3.58
CA SER A 336 -31.48 -4.72 -3.70
C SER A 336 -30.17 -5.50 -3.89
N PHE A 337 -29.24 -5.00 -4.72
CA PHE A 337 -27.91 -5.60 -4.86
C PHE A 337 -27.14 -5.59 -3.53
N ARG A 338 -27.20 -4.49 -2.77
CA ARG A 338 -26.52 -4.36 -1.48
C ARG A 338 -27.01 -5.41 -0.46
N GLU A 339 -28.31 -5.68 -0.43
CA GLU A 339 -28.87 -6.73 0.42
C GLU A 339 -28.42 -8.13 -0.05
N LYS A 340 -28.48 -8.40 -1.36
CA LYS A 340 -28.08 -9.71 -1.92
C LYS A 340 -26.59 -10.03 -1.72
N VAL A 341 -25.71 -9.02 -1.78
CA VAL A 341 -24.26 -9.22 -1.63
C VAL A 341 -23.81 -9.34 -0.17
N LYS A 342 -24.61 -8.90 0.79
CA LYS A 342 -24.25 -8.86 2.22
C LYS A 342 -23.78 -10.21 2.78
N PRO A 343 -24.44 -11.36 2.54
CA PRO A 343 -23.95 -12.64 3.03
C PRO A 343 -22.59 -13.03 2.41
N ALA A 344 -22.37 -12.69 1.14
CA ALA A 344 -21.08 -12.92 0.48
C ALA A 344 -19.97 -12.04 1.05
N LEU A 345 -20.29 -10.81 1.47
CA LEU A 345 -19.36 -9.93 2.19
C LEU A 345 -19.02 -10.43 3.58
N GLU A 346 -20.01 -10.86 4.36
CA GLU A 346 -19.81 -11.44 5.69
C GLU A 346 -18.91 -12.68 5.62
N GLN A 347 -19.20 -13.57 4.66
CA GLN A 347 -18.37 -14.74 4.40
C GLN A 347 -16.95 -14.34 3.96
N TYR A 348 -16.83 -13.36 3.05
CA TYR A 348 -15.52 -12.83 2.64
C TYR A 348 -14.74 -12.31 3.85
N TYR A 349 -15.32 -11.49 4.72
CA TYR A 349 -14.62 -10.95 5.89
C TYR A 349 -14.21 -12.00 6.91
N LYS A 350 -15.05 -13.03 7.10
CA LYS A 350 -14.71 -14.19 7.94
C LYS A 350 -13.53 -14.96 7.35
N GLU A 351 -13.56 -15.23 6.05
CA GLU A 351 -12.47 -15.92 5.36
C GLU A 351 -11.20 -15.08 5.27
N THR A 352 -11.30 -13.75 5.13
CA THR A 352 -10.15 -12.85 5.00
C THR A 352 -9.46 -12.54 6.32
N GLY A 353 -9.96 -13.09 7.44
CA GLY A 353 -9.43 -12.75 8.75
C GLY A 353 -9.62 -11.27 9.07
N SER A 354 -10.61 -10.60 8.46
CA SER A 354 -10.98 -9.21 8.75
C SER A 354 -11.97 -9.12 9.91
N ALA A 355 -12.53 -10.26 10.33
CA ALA A 355 -13.25 -10.44 11.58
C ALA A 355 -12.48 -11.39 12.50
N PRO A 356 -12.58 -11.21 13.83
CA PRO A 356 -11.97 -12.14 14.78
C PRO A 356 -12.61 -13.53 14.64
N SER A 357 -11.82 -14.55 14.95
CA SER A 357 -12.36 -15.90 15.14
C SER A 357 -13.29 -15.94 16.36
N ASP A 358 -14.25 -16.85 16.34
CA ASP A 358 -15.15 -17.19 17.45
C ASP A 358 -14.44 -17.87 18.63
N TYR A 359 -13.17 -18.25 18.46
CA TYR A 359 -12.29 -18.76 19.51
C TYR A 359 -11.02 -17.91 19.61
N VAL A 360 -10.43 -17.90 20.81
CA VAL A 360 -9.05 -17.43 21.02
C VAL A 360 -8.08 -18.60 20.84
N PHE A 361 -8.42 -19.74 21.45
CA PHE A 361 -7.68 -20.98 21.40
C PHE A 361 -8.64 -22.17 21.22
N LYS A 362 -8.20 -23.20 20.49
CA LYS A 362 -8.91 -24.48 20.38
C LYS A 362 -7.94 -25.64 20.17
N SER A 363 -8.39 -26.86 20.45
CA SER A 363 -7.71 -28.07 20.00
C SER A 363 -7.96 -28.27 18.50
N ALA A 364 -6.91 -28.29 17.68
CA ALA A 364 -7.00 -28.55 16.24
C ALA A 364 -7.00 -30.06 15.92
N ALA A 365 -6.30 -30.83 16.75
CA ALA A 365 -6.33 -32.29 16.80
C ALA A 365 -5.82 -32.73 18.18
N LYS A 366 -5.93 -34.02 18.51
CA LYS A 366 -5.36 -34.57 19.75
C LYS A 366 -3.88 -34.18 19.87
N GLY A 367 -3.53 -33.46 20.94
CA GLY A 367 -2.17 -32.99 21.20
C GLY A 367 -1.72 -31.77 20.39
N ILE A 368 -2.57 -31.19 19.54
CA ILE A 368 -2.25 -30.04 18.69
C ILE A 368 -3.17 -28.86 19.00
N GLY A 369 -2.61 -27.78 19.52
CA GLY A 369 -3.33 -26.55 19.85
C GLY A 369 -3.36 -25.55 18.70
N MET A 370 -4.32 -24.64 18.69
CA MET A 370 -4.40 -23.56 17.71
C MET A 370 -4.79 -22.24 18.36
N ILE A 371 -4.02 -21.19 18.07
CA ILE A 371 -4.30 -19.81 18.46
C ILE A 371 -4.80 -19.02 17.24
N ALA A 372 -5.93 -18.33 17.42
CA ALA A 372 -6.40 -17.30 16.49
C ALA A 372 -5.75 -15.95 16.84
N ALA A 373 -4.84 -15.48 15.99
CA ALA A 373 -3.94 -14.37 16.33
C ALA A 373 -4.67 -13.04 16.61
N MET A 374 -5.75 -12.76 15.87
CA MET A 374 -6.58 -11.58 16.12
C MET A 374 -7.35 -11.70 17.43
N SER A 375 -7.90 -12.87 17.72
CA SER A 375 -8.73 -13.07 18.91
C SER A 375 -7.90 -13.00 20.19
N ILE A 376 -6.69 -13.57 20.21
CA ILE A 376 -5.78 -13.42 21.37
C ILE A 376 -5.31 -11.97 21.54
N SER A 377 -5.10 -11.24 20.44
CA SER A 377 -4.74 -9.83 20.47
C SER A 377 -5.85 -8.98 21.10
N LYS A 378 -7.10 -9.18 20.68
CA LYS A 378 -8.26 -8.50 21.28
C LYS A 378 -8.45 -8.86 22.75
N LEU A 379 -8.22 -10.12 23.12
CA LEU A 379 -8.28 -10.55 24.52
C LEU A 379 -7.23 -9.82 25.36
N TYR A 380 -6.01 -9.68 24.83
CA TYR A 380 -4.91 -8.97 25.49
C TYR A 380 -5.23 -7.47 25.70
N GLU A 381 -5.81 -6.81 24.70
CA GLU A 381 -6.21 -5.40 24.84
C GLU A 381 -7.40 -5.18 25.77
N ALA A 382 -8.36 -6.13 25.79
CA ALA A 382 -9.58 -6.00 26.58
C ALA A 382 -9.39 -6.37 28.06
N ASP A 383 -8.35 -7.11 28.41
CA ASP A 383 -8.07 -7.57 29.77
C ASP A 383 -6.87 -6.87 30.38
N ASN A 384 -7.12 -5.80 31.13
CA ASN A 384 -6.09 -5.03 31.84
C ASN A 384 -5.30 -5.87 32.87
N THR A 385 -5.82 -7.01 33.32
CA THR A 385 -5.10 -7.92 34.24
C THR A 385 -4.22 -8.92 33.50
N GLU A 386 -4.45 -9.09 32.20
CA GLU A 386 -3.81 -10.06 31.30
C GLU A 386 -3.98 -11.54 31.72
N THR A 387 -4.73 -11.83 32.80
CA THR A 387 -4.92 -13.17 33.37
C THR A 387 -5.64 -14.13 32.45
N LYS A 388 -6.54 -13.63 31.59
CA LYS A 388 -7.25 -14.44 30.60
C LYS A 388 -6.30 -14.95 29.51
N VAL A 389 -5.35 -14.11 29.08
CA VAL A 389 -4.32 -14.52 28.13
C VAL A 389 -3.40 -15.57 28.76
N ASP A 390 -3.00 -15.36 30.02
CA ASP A 390 -2.18 -16.34 30.74
C ASP A 390 -2.88 -17.71 30.87
N SER A 391 -4.20 -17.70 31.12
CA SER A 391 -5.03 -18.91 31.16
C SER A 391 -5.07 -19.64 29.82
N VAL A 392 -5.19 -18.89 28.72
CA VAL A 392 -5.10 -19.46 27.36
C VAL A 392 -3.74 -20.10 27.11
N LEU A 393 -2.66 -19.43 27.49
CA LEU A 393 -1.30 -19.92 27.25
C LEU A 393 -0.93 -21.14 28.11
N LYS A 394 -1.59 -21.31 29.26
CA LYS A 394 -1.50 -22.56 30.03
C LYS A 394 -2.09 -23.73 29.23
N MET A 395 -3.29 -23.58 28.66
CA MET A 395 -3.93 -24.61 27.81
C MET A 395 -3.10 -24.91 26.55
N VAL A 396 -2.42 -23.92 25.98
CA VAL A 396 -1.52 -24.12 24.84
C VAL A 396 -0.42 -25.13 25.18
N ARG A 397 0.16 -25.07 26.37
CA ARG A 397 1.25 -26.01 26.76
C ARG A 397 0.78 -27.44 27.00
N GLU A 398 -0.51 -27.67 27.24
CA GLU A 398 -1.10 -29.02 27.37
C GLU A 398 -1.13 -29.77 26.02
N HIS A 399 -0.93 -29.06 24.92
CA HIS A 399 -0.92 -29.64 23.57
C HIS A 399 0.52 -29.93 23.15
N GLU A 400 1.09 -31.05 23.60
CA GLU A 400 2.54 -31.31 23.51
C GLU A 400 3.06 -31.63 22.10
N GLN A 401 2.20 -32.07 21.17
CA GLN A 401 2.64 -32.44 19.82
C GLN A 401 2.95 -31.20 18.98
N GLY A 402 2.13 -30.15 19.10
CA GLY A 402 2.40 -28.91 18.40
C GLY A 402 1.36 -27.82 18.56
N LEU A 403 1.71 -26.66 18.03
CA LEU A 403 0.94 -25.42 18.09
C LEU A 403 0.83 -24.81 16.69
N ILE A 404 -0.38 -24.44 16.31
CA ILE A 404 -0.65 -23.64 15.11
C ILE A 404 -0.98 -22.21 15.54
N ILE A 405 -0.31 -21.22 14.97
CA ILE A 405 -0.63 -19.80 15.15
C ILE A 405 -1.14 -19.26 13.82
N ASP A 406 -2.41 -18.84 13.78
CA ASP A 406 -3.06 -18.38 12.56
C ASP A 406 -2.79 -16.89 12.30
N LEU A 407 -1.68 -16.59 11.62
CA LEU A 407 -1.26 -15.24 11.23
C LEU A 407 -1.85 -14.79 9.88
N ARG A 408 -2.81 -15.55 9.33
CA ARG A 408 -3.69 -15.05 8.25
C ARG A 408 -4.61 -13.94 8.78
N GLN A 409 -4.80 -13.88 10.09
CA GLN A 409 -5.47 -12.81 10.82
C GLN A 409 -4.47 -11.78 11.34
N TYR A 410 -4.93 -10.54 11.54
CA TYR A 410 -4.10 -9.48 12.11
C TYR A 410 -3.65 -9.81 13.54
N CYS A 411 -2.40 -9.53 13.92
CA CYS A 411 -1.87 -9.86 15.24
C CYS A 411 -1.11 -8.69 15.85
N LEU A 412 -1.42 -8.36 17.10
CA LEU A 412 -0.68 -7.36 17.88
C LEU A 412 0.65 -7.91 18.35
N GLN A 413 1.73 -7.20 18.05
CA GLN A 413 3.08 -7.62 18.44
C GLN A 413 3.26 -7.77 19.96
N ASN A 414 2.61 -6.92 20.78
CA ASN A 414 2.82 -6.88 22.22
C ASN A 414 2.41 -8.20 22.88
N VAL A 415 1.28 -8.79 22.49
CA VAL A 415 0.85 -10.09 23.05
C VAL A 415 1.86 -11.20 22.71
N ILE A 416 2.56 -11.08 21.58
CA ILE A 416 3.54 -12.08 21.15
C ILE A 416 4.78 -12.03 22.03
N PHE A 417 5.44 -10.88 22.15
CA PHE A 417 6.69 -10.79 22.89
C PHE A 417 6.52 -10.67 24.41
N ASN A 418 5.38 -10.18 24.92
CA ASN A 418 5.12 -10.10 26.36
C ASN A 418 4.54 -11.39 26.93
N LYS A 419 3.80 -12.17 26.13
CA LYS A 419 3.01 -13.31 26.63
C LYS A 419 3.34 -14.61 25.91
N VAL A 420 3.14 -14.69 24.60
CA VAL A 420 3.28 -15.94 23.85
C VAL A 420 4.71 -16.49 23.92
N LEU A 421 5.73 -15.68 23.59
CA LEU A 421 7.12 -16.11 23.65
C LEU A 421 7.54 -16.54 25.06
N PRO A 422 7.32 -15.74 26.13
CA PRO A 422 7.63 -16.14 27.50
C PRO A 422 6.93 -17.43 27.94
N ALA A 423 5.64 -17.59 27.63
CA ALA A 423 4.89 -18.80 27.99
C ALA A 423 5.40 -20.05 27.29
N LEU A 424 5.93 -19.90 26.07
CA LEU A 424 6.59 -20.98 25.33
C LEU A 424 8.06 -21.18 25.73
N GLY A 425 8.60 -20.40 26.66
CA GLY A 425 9.98 -20.53 27.13
C GLY A 425 11.02 -19.83 26.25
N TYR A 426 10.60 -18.84 25.45
CA TYR A 426 11.47 -18.11 24.52
C TYR A 426 11.54 -16.62 24.86
N LYS A 427 12.61 -15.97 24.40
CA LYS A 427 12.80 -14.51 24.47
C LYS A 427 12.81 -13.91 23.06
N PRO A 428 12.36 -12.65 22.89
CA PRO A 428 12.51 -11.92 21.64
C PRO A 428 13.99 -11.80 21.25
N LYS A 429 14.26 -11.78 19.94
CA LYS A 429 15.59 -11.58 19.37
C LYS A 429 15.55 -10.52 18.29
N TRP A 430 16.70 -10.02 17.89
CA TRP A 430 16.79 -9.09 16.76
C TRP A 430 16.37 -9.82 15.48
N PHE A 431 15.45 -9.21 14.73
CA PHE A 431 14.76 -9.89 13.62
C PHE A 431 14.61 -9.01 12.37
N ALA A 432 14.82 -7.70 12.46
CA ALA A 432 14.68 -6.79 11.33
C ALA A 432 15.51 -5.51 11.53
N ASP A 433 15.89 -4.90 10.41
CA ASP A 433 16.32 -3.51 10.37
C ASP A 433 15.15 -2.59 9.99
N TYR A 434 15.10 -1.44 10.65
CA TYR A 434 13.99 -0.50 10.58
C TYR A 434 14.50 0.90 10.23
N TYR A 435 13.97 1.51 9.17
CA TYR A 435 14.40 2.83 8.74
C TYR A 435 13.23 3.80 8.64
N SER A 436 13.45 5.00 9.16
CA SER A 436 12.55 6.15 9.00
C SER A 436 13.06 7.11 7.92
N PRO A 437 12.17 7.90 7.31
CA PRO A 437 12.54 9.04 6.48
C PRO A 437 13.50 9.99 7.21
N ASN A 438 14.54 10.44 6.51
CA ASN A 438 15.55 11.33 7.08
C ASN A 438 15.07 12.79 7.00
N ILE A 439 14.68 13.36 8.14
CA ILE A 439 14.20 14.75 8.24
C ILE A 439 15.26 15.81 7.86
N LYS A 440 16.55 15.45 7.87
CA LYS A 440 17.68 16.35 7.54
C LYS A 440 18.26 16.13 6.15
N TYR A 441 17.82 15.08 5.45
CA TYR A 441 18.20 14.84 4.07
C TYR A 441 17.05 14.11 3.33
N PRO A 442 16.04 14.86 2.87
CA PRO A 442 14.84 14.30 2.25
C PRO A 442 15.16 13.38 1.07
N GLY A 443 14.45 12.25 0.95
CA GLY A 443 14.75 11.21 -0.04
C GLY A 443 15.82 10.19 0.40
N THR A 444 16.36 10.33 1.61
CA THR A 444 17.19 9.28 2.26
C THR A 444 16.48 8.72 3.50
N LEU A 445 16.91 7.55 3.97
CA LEU A 445 16.39 6.94 5.20
C LEU A 445 17.50 6.76 6.24
N ILE A 446 17.14 6.73 7.52
CA ILE A 446 18.06 6.47 8.64
C ILE A 446 17.57 5.25 9.42
N ASN A 447 18.49 4.34 9.77
CA ASN A 447 18.18 3.22 10.66
C ASN A 447 17.96 3.75 12.09
N THR A 448 16.73 3.64 12.59
CA THR A 448 16.35 4.21 13.89
C THR A 448 16.77 3.35 15.08
N HIS A 449 17.14 2.09 14.86
CA HIS A 449 17.47 1.12 15.92
C HIS A 449 18.93 0.68 15.93
N VAL A 450 19.79 1.32 15.14
CA VAL A 450 21.22 0.97 15.06
C VAL A 450 21.93 1.01 16.43
N LYS A 451 21.51 1.93 17.32
CA LYS A 451 22.07 2.07 18.68
C LYS A 451 21.50 1.05 19.67
N ASN A 452 20.25 0.64 19.50
CA ASN A 452 19.60 -0.36 20.33
C ASN A 452 18.56 -1.13 19.51
N ARG A 453 18.97 -2.28 18.98
CA ARG A 453 18.14 -3.15 18.15
C ARG A 453 16.96 -3.76 18.91
N MET A 454 16.98 -3.73 20.24
CA MET A 454 15.89 -4.22 21.10
C MET A 454 14.86 -3.14 21.44
N ALA A 455 15.08 -1.88 21.03
CA ALA A 455 14.13 -0.79 21.26
C ALA A 455 12.79 -0.97 20.52
N THR A 456 12.69 -1.91 19.58
CA THR A 456 11.41 -2.30 18.94
C THR A 456 10.46 -3.05 19.88
N PHE A 457 10.97 -3.59 20.99
CA PHE A 457 10.18 -4.32 21.98
C PHE A 457 9.91 -3.44 23.20
N SER A 458 8.65 -3.42 23.63
CA SER A 458 8.27 -2.82 24.92
C SER A 458 8.15 -3.91 25.97
N ARG A 459 8.40 -3.61 27.26
CA ARG A 459 8.09 -4.51 28.38
C ARG A 459 8.59 -5.96 28.21
N LEU A 460 9.88 -6.14 27.89
CA LEU A 460 10.49 -7.46 27.78
C LEU A 460 10.30 -8.26 29.08
N ALA A 461 9.47 -9.30 29.03
CA ALA A 461 9.26 -10.22 30.13
C ALA A 461 10.27 -11.37 30.07
N ASP A 462 10.74 -11.80 31.23
CA ASP A 462 11.45 -13.07 31.32
C ASP A 462 10.48 -14.24 31.03
N PRO A 463 10.98 -15.35 30.46
CA PRO A 463 10.19 -16.56 30.26
C PRO A 463 9.50 -16.97 31.55
N THR A 464 8.17 -17.01 31.51
CA THR A 464 7.36 -17.49 32.63
C THR A 464 7.54 -19.00 32.84
N ASN A 465 8.03 -19.69 31.82
CA ASN A 465 8.44 -21.07 31.91
C ASN A 465 9.92 -21.23 31.50
N LYS A 466 10.67 -21.96 32.32
CA LYS A 466 12.12 -22.17 32.10
C LYS A 466 12.41 -23.16 30.98
N GLU A 467 11.50 -24.11 30.74
CA GLU A 467 11.67 -25.12 29.70
C GLU A 467 11.02 -24.66 28.39
N PRO A 468 11.77 -24.60 27.28
CA PRO A 468 11.21 -24.32 25.96
C PRO A 468 10.14 -25.34 25.57
N TYR A 469 9.09 -24.86 24.91
CA TYR A 469 8.06 -25.72 24.33
C TYR A 469 8.67 -26.63 23.25
N LYS A 470 8.43 -27.95 23.38
CA LYS A 470 9.07 -29.01 22.60
C LYS A 470 8.30 -29.41 21.34
N GLY A 471 6.99 -29.12 21.30
CA GLY A 471 6.14 -29.43 20.16
C GLY A 471 6.50 -28.62 18.91
N LYS A 472 6.07 -29.08 17.75
CA LYS A 472 6.27 -28.35 16.48
C LYS A 472 5.39 -27.09 16.46
N ILE A 473 5.93 -25.97 16.01
CA ILE A 473 5.17 -24.72 15.88
C ILE A 473 5.02 -24.36 14.40
N VAL A 474 3.79 -24.23 13.94
CA VAL A 474 3.45 -23.84 12.56
C VAL A 474 2.78 -22.48 12.55
N LEU A 475 3.27 -21.56 11.71
CA LEU A 475 2.68 -20.25 11.48
C LEU A 475 1.94 -20.26 10.14
N LEU A 476 0.64 -19.94 10.13
CA LEU A 476 -0.13 -19.87 8.89
C LEU A 476 -0.14 -18.45 8.34
N VAL A 477 0.27 -18.28 7.08
CA VAL A 477 0.30 -16.96 6.41
C VAL A 477 -0.27 -17.02 5.00
N ASN A 478 -0.79 -15.91 4.48
CA ASN A 478 -1.23 -15.79 3.10
C ASN A 478 -1.36 -14.30 2.70
N GLU A 479 -2.03 -14.01 1.58
CA GLU A 479 -2.21 -12.64 1.03
C GLU A 479 -2.98 -11.67 1.96
N LYS A 480 -3.51 -12.17 3.07
CA LYS A 480 -4.18 -11.39 4.12
C LYS A 480 -3.22 -11.01 5.26
N SER A 481 -2.13 -11.76 5.45
CA SER A 481 -1.05 -11.40 6.36
C SER A 481 -0.35 -10.14 5.84
N GLN A 482 -0.59 -9.02 6.50
CA GLN A 482 -0.08 -7.70 6.14
C GLN A 482 0.43 -6.99 7.38
N SER A 483 1.45 -6.13 7.23
CA SER A 483 1.92 -5.23 8.27
C SER A 483 2.28 -5.99 9.53
N GLN A 484 1.61 -5.73 10.66
CA GLN A 484 1.95 -6.35 11.93
C GLN A 484 1.87 -7.89 11.92
N SER A 485 1.05 -8.52 11.08
CA SER A 485 1.10 -9.99 10.93
C SER A 485 2.40 -10.47 10.27
N GLU A 486 2.94 -9.71 9.31
CA GLU A 486 4.24 -9.99 8.70
C GLU A 486 5.36 -9.75 9.72
N TRP A 487 5.31 -8.62 10.42
CA TRP A 487 6.23 -8.27 11.51
C TRP A 487 6.26 -9.33 12.62
N VAL A 488 5.10 -9.79 13.09
CA VAL A 488 4.98 -10.87 14.09
C VAL A 488 5.56 -12.18 13.56
N THR A 489 5.31 -12.50 12.28
CA THR A 489 5.92 -13.69 11.66
C THR A 489 7.44 -13.60 11.74
N MET A 490 8.03 -12.45 11.42
CA MET A 490 9.47 -12.23 11.49
C MET A 490 10.01 -12.34 12.93
N ILE A 491 9.30 -11.78 13.93
CA ILE A 491 9.65 -11.93 15.35
C ILE A 491 9.72 -13.41 15.74
N LEU A 492 8.69 -14.19 15.39
CA LEU A 492 8.62 -15.60 15.74
C LEU A 492 9.68 -16.44 15.00
N GLN A 493 9.95 -16.13 13.72
CA GLN A 493 11.03 -16.74 12.94
C GLN A 493 12.41 -16.55 13.58
N ALA A 494 12.67 -15.38 14.17
CA ALA A 494 13.93 -15.10 14.82
C ALA A 494 14.02 -15.72 16.23
N ALA A 495 12.92 -15.66 16.99
CA ALA A 495 12.92 -16.05 18.40
C ALA A 495 13.05 -17.57 18.61
N MET A 496 12.38 -18.38 17.78
CA MET A 496 12.24 -19.83 17.99
C MET A 496 12.18 -20.63 16.68
N LYS A 497 12.31 -21.95 16.77
CA LYS A 497 12.17 -22.85 15.61
C LYS A 497 10.70 -22.99 15.23
N VAL A 498 10.32 -22.34 14.13
CA VAL A 498 8.96 -22.41 13.56
C VAL A 498 9.00 -22.94 12.14
N THR A 499 7.84 -23.37 11.62
CA THR A 499 7.61 -23.60 10.20
C THR A 499 6.54 -22.65 9.70
N VAL A 500 6.91 -21.72 8.83
CA VAL A 500 5.97 -20.82 8.17
C VAL A 500 5.36 -21.53 6.97
N MET A 501 4.03 -21.66 6.96
CA MET A 501 3.30 -22.42 5.96
C MET A 501 2.18 -21.59 5.35
N GLY A 502 2.09 -21.60 4.02
CA GLY A 502 1.01 -20.93 3.30
C GLY A 502 1.43 -20.33 1.98
N SER A 503 1.03 -19.09 1.69
CA SER A 503 1.28 -18.43 0.40
C SER A 503 1.76 -16.99 0.56
N GLN A 504 2.14 -16.38 -0.57
CA GLN A 504 2.59 -14.98 -0.66
C GLN A 504 1.79 -14.05 0.26
N THR A 505 2.47 -13.38 1.20
CA THR A 505 1.87 -12.37 2.07
C THR A 505 1.74 -11.01 1.38
N ALA A 506 1.13 -10.02 2.02
CA ALA A 506 0.82 -8.74 1.38
C ALA A 506 2.06 -7.93 0.99
N GLY A 507 3.23 -8.20 1.60
CA GLY A 507 4.48 -7.51 1.33
C GLY A 507 4.38 -6.02 1.63
N ALA A 508 3.79 -5.67 2.77
CA ALA A 508 3.65 -4.30 3.22
C ALA A 508 3.86 -4.24 4.73
N ASP A 509 5.13 -4.29 5.11
CA ASP A 509 5.58 -4.14 6.49
C ASP A 509 6.18 -2.74 6.70
N GLY A 510 5.98 -2.22 7.91
CA GLY A 510 6.26 -0.84 8.28
C GLY A 510 5.00 -0.04 8.61
N ASP A 511 5.21 1.04 9.36
CA ASP A 511 4.12 1.89 9.83
C ASP A 511 3.35 2.56 8.70
N ILE A 512 2.08 2.85 8.97
CA ILE A 512 1.28 3.68 8.07
C ILE A 512 1.65 5.14 8.25
N PHE A 513 1.84 5.83 7.13
CA PHE A 513 1.93 7.27 7.00
C PHE A 513 0.61 7.80 6.44
N HIS A 514 0.04 8.80 7.09
CA HIS A 514 -1.21 9.46 6.69
C HIS A 514 -0.90 10.79 6.03
N PHE A 515 -1.69 11.12 5.00
CA PHE A 515 -1.54 12.40 4.33
C PHE A 515 -2.83 12.92 3.71
N GLN A 516 -2.85 14.22 3.44
CA GLN A 516 -4.03 14.95 3.00
C GLN A 516 -3.79 15.72 1.70
N LEU A 517 -4.76 15.69 0.79
CA LEU A 517 -4.72 16.38 -0.49
C LEU A 517 -5.87 17.41 -0.60
N PRO A 518 -5.69 18.49 -1.38
CA PRO A 518 -6.75 19.44 -1.68
C PRO A 518 -8.04 18.76 -2.15
N GLY A 519 -9.18 19.19 -1.60
CA GLY A 519 -10.48 18.59 -1.84
C GLY A 519 -10.94 17.60 -0.80
N ASP A 520 -10.28 17.61 0.36
CA ASP A 520 -10.59 16.70 1.45
C ASP A 520 -10.52 15.24 0.95
N TYR A 521 -9.39 14.92 0.31
CA TYR A 521 -9.00 13.55 0.00
C TYR A 521 -7.87 13.15 0.93
N GLN A 522 -7.97 11.95 1.50
CA GLN A 522 -7.02 11.47 2.50
C GLN A 522 -6.48 10.12 2.08
N GLY A 523 -5.17 9.95 2.19
CA GLY A 523 -4.46 8.76 1.78
C GLY A 523 -3.64 8.16 2.92
N THR A 524 -3.32 6.88 2.76
CA THR A 524 -2.32 6.17 3.57
C THR A 524 -1.24 5.61 2.66
N LEU A 525 -0.04 5.42 3.17
CA LEU A 525 1.10 4.75 2.51
C LEU A 525 1.95 4.05 3.58
N THR A 526 2.85 3.17 3.16
CA THR A 526 3.91 2.69 4.04
C THR A 526 4.88 3.83 4.32
N GLY A 527 5.14 4.11 5.60
CA GLY A 527 5.96 5.21 6.10
C GLY A 527 7.36 4.78 6.54
N ARG A 528 7.61 3.49 6.74
CA ARG A 528 8.93 2.98 7.18
C ARG A 528 9.42 1.80 6.38
N ARG A 529 10.75 1.70 6.24
CA ARG A 529 11.40 0.55 5.59
C ARG A 529 11.67 -0.54 6.61
N VAL A 530 11.30 -1.77 6.27
CA VAL A 530 11.60 -2.99 7.01
C VAL A 530 12.36 -3.96 6.12
N SER A 531 13.45 -4.51 6.66
CA SER A 531 14.17 -5.61 6.00
C SER A 531 14.60 -6.65 7.02
N TYR A 532 14.73 -7.90 6.58
CA TYR A 532 15.40 -8.94 7.37
C TYR A 532 16.86 -8.55 7.67
N PRO A 533 17.51 -9.16 8.69
CA PRO A 533 18.89 -8.84 9.07
C PRO A 533 19.93 -9.14 7.98
N ASP A 534 19.57 -9.99 7.01
CA ASP A 534 20.38 -10.29 5.83
C ASP A 534 20.18 -9.30 4.68
N GLY A 535 19.36 -8.26 4.87
CA GLY A 535 19.04 -7.23 3.88
C GLY A 535 17.87 -7.56 2.96
N THR A 536 17.25 -8.74 3.07
CA THR A 536 16.06 -9.10 2.27
C THR A 536 14.90 -8.14 2.60
N GLU A 537 14.34 -7.48 1.57
CA GLU A 537 13.19 -6.59 1.74
C GLU A 537 11.91 -7.38 2.08
N SER A 538 11.13 -6.89 3.05
CA SER A 538 9.78 -7.41 3.29
C SER A 538 8.75 -6.75 2.37
N GLN A 539 8.97 -5.49 1.93
CA GLN A 539 8.09 -4.84 0.96
C GLN A 539 8.08 -5.61 -0.37
N ARG A 540 6.88 -5.78 -0.93
CA ARG A 540 6.57 -6.60 -2.13
C ARG A 540 6.75 -8.09 -1.91
N SER A 541 7.88 -8.53 -1.39
CA SER A 541 8.25 -9.94 -1.21
C SER A 541 7.48 -10.63 -0.09
N GLY A 542 7.14 -9.91 0.97
CA GLY A 542 6.54 -10.47 2.17
C GLY A 542 7.52 -11.25 3.05
N VAL A 543 6.98 -12.13 3.90
CA VAL A 543 7.77 -12.95 4.82
C VAL A 543 8.36 -14.18 4.13
N LYS A 544 9.44 -14.73 4.67
CA LYS A 544 10.01 -16.02 4.23
C LYS A 544 9.06 -17.15 4.59
N ILE A 545 8.74 -18.02 3.63
CA ILE A 545 7.81 -19.15 3.79
C ILE A 545 8.58 -20.46 3.55
N ASP A 546 8.46 -21.39 4.49
CA ASP A 546 9.16 -22.68 4.45
C ASP A 546 8.40 -23.71 3.60
N ILE A 547 7.06 -23.73 3.70
CA ILE A 547 6.18 -24.65 2.98
C ILE A 547 5.10 -23.87 2.25
N ILE A 548 5.18 -23.87 0.92
CA ILE A 548 4.18 -23.23 0.06
C ILE A 548 2.96 -24.14 -0.11
N GLN A 549 1.78 -23.61 0.20
CA GLN A 549 0.50 -24.29 0.05
C GLN A 549 -0.57 -23.31 -0.44
N TYR A 550 -1.22 -23.67 -1.55
CA TYR A 550 -2.35 -22.93 -2.11
C TYR A 550 -3.64 -23.75 -1.97
N PRO A 551 -4.81 -23.10 -1.87
CA PRO A 551 -6.08 -23.80 -1.95
C PRO A 551 -6.30 -24.40 -3.35
N THR A 552 -6.99 -25.53 -3.40
CA THR A 552 -7.43 -26.20 -4.62
C THR A 552 -8.88 -25.84 -4.95
N THR A 553 -9.28 -26.02 -6.21
CA THR A 553 -10.67 -25.83 -6.63
C THR A 553 -11.60 -26.76 -5.84
N ALA A 554 -11.18 -28.01 -5.60
CA ALA A 554 -11.96 -28.97 -4.82
C ALA A 554 -12.10 -28.53 -3.35
N GLY A 555 -11.02 -28.07 -2.73
CA GLY A 555 -11.01 -27.51 -1.37
C GLY A 555 -11.95 -26.32 -1.21
N LEU A 556 -11.85 -25.32 -2.08
CA LEU A 556 -12.74 -24.14 -2.05
C LEU A 556 -14.21 -24.53 -2.28
N THR A 557 -14.47 -25.44 -3.22
CA THR A 557 -15.85 -25.91 -3.51
C THR A 557 -16.46 -26.60 -2.30
N ALA A 558 -15.67 -27.45 -1.63
CA ALA A 558 -16.07 -28.18 -0.42
C ALA A 558 -16.01 -27.34 0.88
N GLY A 559 -15.52 -26.10 0.83
CA GLY A 559 -15.38 -25.24 2.02
C GLY A 559 -14.30 -25.70 2.99
N ARG A 560 -13.28 -26.44 2.51
CA ARG A 560 -12.18 -26.95 3.34
C ARG A 560 -11.07 -25.93 3.50
N ASP A 561 -10.44 -25.93 4.67
CA ASP A 561 -9.21 -25.19 4.94
C ASP A 561 -8.00 -26.13 4.74
N GLU A 562 -7.61 -26.34 3.48
CA GLU A 562 -6.53 -27.28 3.12
C GLU A 562 -5.17 -26.88 3.71
N LEU A 563 -4.97 -25.59 3.98
CA LEU A 563 -3.76 -25.11 4.66
C LEU A 563 -3.75 -25.56 6.13
N MET A 564 -4.89 -25.45 6.83
CA MET A 564 -5.03 -25.97 8.19
C MET A 564 -4.83 -27.49 8.24
N GLU A 565 -5.47 -28.23 7.32
CA GLU A 565 -5.32 -29.68 7.21
C GLU A 565 -3.83 -30.06 7.02
N LYS A 566 -3.13 -29.33 6.16
CA LYS A 566 -1.70 -29.56 5.90
C LYS A 566 -0.81 -29.30 7.11
N ALA A 567 -1.11 -28.26 7.89
CA ALA A 567 -0.40 -27.94 9.11
C ALA A 567 -0.57 -29.05 10.16
N ILE A 568 -1.78 -29.57 10.34
CA ILE A 568 -2.07 -30.69 11.24
C ILE A 568 -1.31 -31.95 10.78
N GLU A 569 -1.32 -32.25 9.47
CA GLU A 569 -0.57 -33.37 8.90
C GLU A 569 0.93 -33.25 9.17
N PHE A 570 1.50 -32.06 8.98
CA PHE A 570 2.92 -31.78 9.20
C PHE A 570 3.37 -31.96 10.66
N ILE A 571 2.51 -31.55 11.61
CA ILE A 571 2.80 -31.69 13.03
C ILE A 571 2.75 -33.17 13.48
N LYS A 572 1.87 -33.99 12.88
CA LYS A 572 1.72 -35.41 13.22
C LYS A 572 2.83 -36.33 12.68
N LYS A 573 3.48 -35.93 11.59
CA LYS A 573 4.70 -36.60 11.09
C LYS A 573 5.86 -36.33 12.03
#